data_AF-A0A0P9ZD12-F1
#
_entry.id   AF-A0A0P9ZD12-F1
#
_cell.length_a   1.000
_cell.length_b   1.000
_cell.length_c   1.000
_cell.angle_alpha   90.00
_cell.angle_beta   90.00
_cell.angle_gamma   90.00
#
_symmetry.space_group_name_H-M   'P 1'
#
loop_
_entity.id
_entity.type
_entity.pdbx_description
1 polymer ?
#
loop_
_entity_poly.entity_id
_entity_poly.type
_entity_poly.pdbx_seq_one_letter_code
_entity_poly.pdbx_strand_id
1 'polypeptide(L)' 'MLALEFIPPDRRRRDDDNCIAAFKSGRDGVAQALGIDDSRFVTQLQISAETIKGGAVRVRISDYVEVPA' A
#
# COMPACT_ATOMS: atom_id res chain seq x y z
N MET A 1 -7.98 4.94 6.61
CA MET A 1 -6.69 4.22 6.62
C MET A 1 -6.48 3.57 5.27
N LEU A 2 -5.26 3.68 4.72
CA LEU A 2 -4.84 3.01 3.48
C LEU A 2 -3.84 1.90 3.84
N ALA A 3 -4.25 0.64 3.75
CA ALA A 3 -3.36 -0.49 3.99
C ALA A 3 -2.87 -1.06 2.66
N LEU A 4 -1.54 -1.08 2.50
CA LEU A 4 -0.84 -1.58 1.32
C LEU A 4 -0.13 -2.90 1.67
N GLU A 5 -0.50 -3.97 0.99
CA GLU A 5 0.18 -5.26 1.08
C GLU A 5 0.89 -5.56 -0.25
N PHE A 6 2.21 -5.53 -0.23
CA PHE A 6 3.05 -5.84 -1.38
C PHE A 6 3.26 -7.35 -1.47
N ILE A 7 2.72 -7.96 -2.52
CA ILE A 7 2.83 -9.39 -2.78
C ILE A 7 3.89 -9.58 -3.87
N PRO A 8 5.10 -10.02 -3.51
CA PRO A 8 6.20 -10.07 -4.45
C PRO A 8 6.04 -11.15 -5.53
N PRO A 9 6.66 -10.97 -6.72
CA PRO A 9 6.71 -12.01 -7.75
C PRO A 9 7.61 -13.20 -7.42
N ASP A 10 8.53 -13.03 -6.47
CA ASP A 10 9.54 -14.01 -6.07
C ASP A 10 9.95 -13.81 -4.61
N ARG A 11 10.76 -14.72 -4.07
CA ARG A 11 11.24 -14.67 -2.67
C ARG A 11 12.48 -13.78 -2.46
N ARG A 12 12.84 -12.95 -3.44
CA ARG A 12 13.98 -12.04 -3.25
C ARG A 12 13.59 -10.97 -2.23
N ARG A 13 14.54 -10.65 -1.35
CA ARG A 13 14.37 -9.57 -0.37
C ARG A 13 14.15 -8.25 -1.12
N ARG A 14 13.16 -7.50 -0.69
CA ARG A 14 12.84 -6.16 -1.18
C ARG A 14 12.84 -5.21 0.00
N ASP A 15 13.32 -4.01 -0.23
CA ASP A 15 13.21 -2.93 0.73
C ASP A 15 11.80 -2.32 0.62
N ASP A 16 11.24 -1.97 1.76
CA ASP A 16 9.88 -1.44 1.89
C ASP A 16 9.75 -0.04 1.27
N ASP A 17 10.73 0.83 1.47
CA ASP A 17 10.82 2.15 0.86
C ASP A 17 10.81 2.11 -0.68
N ASN A 18 11.54 1.18 -1.28
CA ASN A 18 11.54 0.94 -2.72
C ASN A 18 10.17 0.47 -3.21
N CYS A 19 9.49 -0.36 -2.43
CA CYS A 19 8.12 -0.79 -2.73
C CYS A 19 7.15 0.40 -2.71
N ILE A 20 7.24 1.28 -1.70
CA ILE A 20 6.43 2.51 -1.61
C ILE A 20 6.71 3.41 -2.81
N ALA A 21 7.99 3.67 -3.10
CA ALA A 21 8.40 4.56 -4.18
C ALA A 21 7.86 4.07 -5.53
N ALA A 22 7.96 2.76 -5.80
CA ALA A 22 7.43 2.16 -7.01
C ALA A 22 5.89 2.25 -7.11
N PHE A 23 5.18 2.25 -5.99
CA PHE A 23 3.72 2.35 -5.93
C PHE A 23 3.20 3.79 -5.85
N LYS A 24 4.06 4.82 -5.93
CA LYS A 24 3.63 6.23 -5.81
C LYS A 24 2.48 6.58 -6.76
N SER A 25 2.59 6.23 -8.03
CA SER A 25 1.53 6.47 -9.01
C SER A 25 0.24 5.70 -8.72
N GLY A 26 0.34 4.50 -8.13
CA GLY A 26 -0.80 3.72 -7.68
C GLY A 26 -1.54 4.40 -6.54
N ARG A 27 -0.81 4.95 -5.56
CA ARG A 27 -1.39 5.77 -4.47
C ARG A 27 -2.12 7.00 -5.02
N ASP A 28 -1.49 7.72 -5.95
CA ASP A 28 -2.10 8.90 -6.59
C ASP A 28 -3.39 8.52 -7.33
N GLY A 29 -3.39 7.39 -8.04
CA GLY A 29 -4.58 6.84 -8.71
C GLY A 29 -5.71 6.47 -7.74
N VAL A 30 -5.39 5.88 -6.59
CA VAL A 30 -6.37 5.58 -5.54
C VAL A 30 -7.00 6.86 -4.98
N ALA A 31 -6.19 7.88 -4.69
CA ALA A 31 -6.68 9.18 -4.21
C ALA A 31 -7.61 9.85 -5.23
N GLN A 32 -7.20 9.85 -6.50
CA GLN A 32 -7.99 10.40 -7.61
C GLN A 32 -9.33 9.66 -7.76
N ALA A 33 -9.33 8.33 -7.70
CA ALA A 33 -10.55 7.52 -7.80
C ALA A 33 -11.52 7.76 -6.63
N LEU A 34 -11.01 8.06 -5.44
CA LEU A 34 -11.79 8.41 -4.27
C LEU A 34 -12.22 9.89 -4.24
N GLY A 35 -11.68 10.73 -5.12
CA GLY A 35 -11.95 12.17 -5.13
C GLY A 35 -11.42 12.90 -3.88
N ILE A 36 -10.36 12.38 -3.26
CA ILE A 36 -9.74 12.95 -2.06
C ILE A 36 -8.29 13.34 -2.32
N ASP A 37 -7.77 14.19 -1.45
CA ASP A 37 -6.33 14.48 -1.37
C ASP A 37 -5.59 13.30 -0.71
N ASP A 38 -4.50 12.84 -1.32
CA ASP A 38 -3.72 11.68 -0.86
C ASP A 38 -2.95 11.95 0.45
N SER A 39 -2.80 13.23 0.83
CA SER A 39 -2.27 13.66 2.14
C SER A 39 -3.16 13.20 3.30
N ARG A 40 -4.42 12.86 3.04
CA ARG A 40 -5.36 12.35 4.07
C ARG A 40 -5.14 10.89 4.44
N PHE A 41 -4.31 10.15 3.70
CA PHE A 41 -4.08 8.75 3.99
C PHE A 41 -3.10 8.54 5.14
N VAL A 42 -3.62 8.04 6.28
CA VAL A 42 -2.80 7.28 7.23
C VAL A 42 -2.51 5.91 6.61
N THR A 43 -1.23 5.64 6.33
CA THR A 43 -0.80 4.49 5.53
C THR A 43 -0.17 3.41 6.40
N GLN A 44 -0.61 2.17 6.25
CA GLN A 44 0.06 0.99 6.80
C GLN A 44 0.66 0.18 5.67
N LEU A 45 1.84 -0.40 5.91
CA LEU A 45 2.55 -1.16 4.91
C LEU A 45 2.95 -2.53 5.43
N GLN A 46 2.81 -3.52 4.56
CA GLN A 46 3.26 -4.88 4.80
C GLN A 46 3.82 -5.46 3.51
N ILE A 47 4.91 -6.24 3.63
CA ILE A 47 5.36 -7.13 2.56
C ILE A 47 4.85 -8.53 2.89
N SER A 48 4.12 -9.13 1.96
CA SER A 48 3.57 -10.48 2.13
C SER A 48 4.68 -11.53 2.11
N ALA A 49 4.52 -12.58 2.91
CA ALA A 49 5.35 -13.77 2.83
C ALA A 49 4.97 -14.65 1.62
N GLU A 50 3.76 -14.44 1.07
CA GLU A 50 3.27 -15.12 -0.12
C GLU A 50 3.83 -14.48 -1.39
N THR A 51 3.91 -15.28 -2.46
CA THR A 51 4.35 -14.82 -3.79
C THR A 51 3.30 -15.14 -4.83
N ILE A 52 3.06 -14.23 -5.78
CA ILE A 52 2.20 -14.49 -6.94
C ILE A 52 2.93 -14.17 -8.23
N LYS A 53 2.68 -14.91 -9.32
CA LYS A 53 3.33 -14.65 -10.61
C LYS A 53 3.05 -13.22 -11.07
N GLY A 54 4.10 -12.44 -11.32
CA GLY A 54 4.01 -11.03 -11.73
C GLY A 54 3.90 -10.02 -10.58
N GLY A 55 3.66 -10.49 -9.35
CA GLY A 55 3.47 -9.65 -8.17
C GLY A 55 2.14 -8.86 -8.20
N ALA A 56 1.77 -8.30 -7.06
CA ALA A 56 0.67 -7.35 -6.96
C ALA A 56 0.83 -6.45 -5.73
N VAL A 57 0.07 -5.35 -5.74
CA VAL A 57 -0.19 -4.57 -4.54
C VAL A 57 -1.67 -4.72 -4.20
N ARG A 58 -1.96 -5.27 -3.02
CA ARG A 58 -3.32 -5.38 -2.50
C ARG A 58 -3.61 -4.15 -1.65
N VAL A 59 -4.63 -3.40 -2.04
CA VAL A 59 -5.04 -2.16 -1.38
C VAL A 59 -6.31 -2.41 -0.56
N ARG A 60 -6.30 -2.05 0.71
CA ARG A 60 -7.49 -2.02 1.58
C ARG A 60 -7.73 -0.59 2.08
N ILE A 61 -8.96 -0.14 1.97
CA ILE A 61 -9.41 1.18 2.43
C ILE A 61 -10.46 0.96 3.51
N SER A 62 -10.29 1.63 4.65
CA SER A 62 -11.23 1.61 5.77
C SER A 62 -11.25 2.98 6.44
N ASP A 63 -12.19 3.21 7.35
CA ASP A 63 -12.11 4.36 8.26
C ASP A 63 -10.82 4.29 9.09
N TYR A 64 -10.30 5.46 9.45
CA TYR A 64 -9.20 5.57 10.41
C TYR A 64 -9.79 5.91 11.78
N VAL A 65 -9.56 5.03 12.76
CA VAL A 65 -9.95 5.27 14.15
C VAL A 65 -8.67 5.59 14.91
N GLU A 66 -8.56 6.81 15.38
CA GLU A 66 -7.48 7.23 16.26
C GLU A 66 -7.67 6.53 17.61
N VAL A 67 -6.68 5.77 18.06
CA VAL A 67 -6.73 5.13 19.38
C VAL A 67 -6.23 6.16 20.39
N PRO A 68 -7.06 6.59 21.37
CA PRO A 68 -6.62 7.50 22.42
C PRO A 68 -5.44 6.88 23.19
N ALA A 69 -4.47 7.72 23.55
CA ALA A 69 -3.29 7.33 24.33
C ALA A 69 -3.65 6.83 25.73
#